data_AF-A0A7L2K1Y1-F1
#
_entry.id   AF-A0A7L2K1Y1-F1
#
_cell.length_a   1.000
_cell.length_b   1.000
_cell.length_c   1.000
_cell.angle_alpha   90.00
_cell.angle_beta   90.00
_cell.angle_gamma   90.00
#
_symmetry.space_group_name_H-M   'P 1'
#
loop_
_entity.id
_entity.type
_entity.pdbx_description
1 polymer ?
#
loop_
_entity_poly.entity_id
_entity_poly.type
_entity_poly.pdbx_seq_one_letter_code
_entity_poly.pdbx_strand_id
1 'polypeptide(L)' 'VTFTATSFIPPSARDVIFVNPKTGEIHLTSALDFEEVSVYDFRIEARDEGTPPLSSHCSVELE' A
#
# COMPACT_ATOMS: atom_id res chain seq x y z
N VAL A 1 1.79 2.89 -16.05
CA VAL A 1 2.06 3.23 -14.63
C VAL A 1 1.49 2.12 -13.80
N THR A 2 2.29 1.55 -12.92
CA THR A 2 1.92 0.43 -12.05
C THR A 2 2.08 0.86 -10.60
N PHE A 3 1.07 0.58 -9.79
CA PHE A 3 1.07 0.86 -8.37
C PHE A 3 1.43 -0.38 -7.57
N THR A 4 2.30 -0.22 -6.58
CA THR A 4 2.72 -1.30 -5.68
C THR A 4 2.79 -0.81 -4.25
N ALA A 5 2.24 -1.58 -3.32
CA ALA A 5 2.38 -1.33 -1.89
C ALA A 5 3.57 -2.11 -1.31
N THR A 6 4.35 -1.43 -0.48
CA THR A 6 5.60 -1.91 0.11
C THR A 6 5.76 -1.39 1.53
N SER A 7 6.78 -1.84 2.26
CA SER A 7 7.12 -1.30 3.59
C SER A 7 5.98 -1.37 4.62
N PHE A 8 5.18 -2.43 4.60
CA PHE A 8 4.08 -2.65 5.53
C PHE A 8 4.55 -2.79 6.99
N ILE A 9 3.96 -1.98 7.88
CA ILE A 9 4.17 -1.96 9.32
C ILE A 9 2.79 -1.91 10.00
N PRO A 10 2.38 -2.92 10.79
CA PRO A 10 3.08 -4.20 10.97
C PRO A 10 3.16 -5.00 9.65
N PRO A 11 4.07 -5.98 9.52
CA PRO A 11 4.15 -6.81 8.31
C PRO A 11 2.86 -7.55 7.96
N SER A 12 1.98 -7.81 8.94
CA SER A 12 0.65 -8.40 8.75
C SER A 12 -0.32 -7.49 7.98
N ALA A 13 -0.03 -6.19 7.85
CA ALA A 13 -0.83 -5.27 7.06
C ALA A 13 -0.96 -5.72 5.60
N ARG A 14 0.06 -6.40 5.06
CA ARG A 14 0.04 -6.94 3.69
C ARG A 14 -1.07 -7.98 3.45
N ASP A 15 -1.57 -8.59 4.53
CA ASP A 15 -2.57 -9.65 4.47
C ASP A 15 -3.99 -9.05 4.44
N VAL A 16 -4.15 -7.83 4.95
CA VAL A 16 -5.45 -7.12 5.06
C VAL A 16 -5.59 -5.91 4.12
N ILE A 17 -4.49 -5.41 3.55
CA ILE A 17 -4.45 -4.26 2.65
C ILE A 17 -4.11 -4.70 1.23
N PHE A 18 -5.00 -4.40 0.29
CA PHE A 18 -4.80 -4.61 -1.14
C PHE A 18 -4.73 -3.28 -1.89
N VAL A 19 -3.82 -3.19 -2.87
CA VAL A 19 -3.73 -2.05 -3.77
C VAL A 19 -3.90 -2.52 -5.20
N ASN A 20 -4.85 -1.92 -5.91
CA ASN A 20 -5.06 -2.21 -7.31
C ASN A 20 -3.88 -1.67 -8.13
N PRO A 21 -3.11 -2.54 -8.81
CA PRO A 21 -1.89 -2.11 -9.50
C PRO A 21 -2.15 -1.21 -10.71
N LYS A 22 -3.40 -1.12 -11.21
CA LYS A 22 -3.78 -0.30 -12.35
C LYS A 22 -4.38 1.04 -11.95
N THR A 23 -5.21 1.07 -10.91
CA THR A 23 -5.94 2.28 -10.50
C THR A 23 -5.32 2.98 -9.29
N GLY A 24 -4.51 2.27 -8.51
CA GLY A 24 -3.99 2.78 -7.24
C GLY A 24 -5.01 2.79 -6.10
N GLU A 25 -6.22 2.27 -6.33
CA GLU A 25 -7.24 2.15 -5.27
C GLU A 25 -6.77 1.20 -4.17
N ILE A 26 -7.00 1.61 -2.92
CA ILE A 26 -6.68 0.85 -1.72
C ILE A 26 -7.97 0.24 -1.19
N HIS A 27 -7.96 -1.08 -0.97
CA HIS A 27 -9.09 -1.84 -0.47
C HIS A 27 -8.66 -2.71 0.70
N LEU A 28 -9.57 -2.91 1.65
CA LEU A 28 -9.39 -3.91 2.69
C LEU A 28 -9.84 -5.29 2.19
N THR A 29 -9.04 -6.32 2.43
CA THR A 29 -9.39 -7.71 2.14
C THR A 29 -10.06 -8.40 3.33
N SER A 30 -10.01 -7.78 4.51
CA SER A 30 -10.62 -8.25 5.76
C SER A 30 -10.93 -7.06 6.69
N ALA A 31 -11.80 -7.27 7.67
CA ALA A 31 -12.08 -6.26 8.68
C ALA A 31 -10.84 -5.97 9.53
N LEU A 32 -10.67 -4.72 9.92
CA LEU A 32 -9.63 -4.30 10.85
C LEU A 32 -10.18 -4.36 12.28
N ASP A 33 -9.31 -4.76 13.21
CA ASP A 33 -9.59 -4.78 14.64
C ASP A 33 -8.59 -3.83 15.32
N PHE A 34 -9.10 -2.74 15.89
CA PHE A 34 -8.27 -1.68 16.48
C PHE A 34 -7.56 -2.15 17.75
N GLU A 35 -8.19 -3.06 18.51
CA GLU A 35 -7.60 -3.66 19.69
C GLU A 35 -6.43 -4.60 19.35
N GLU A 36 -6.40 -5.15 18.14
CA GLU A 36 -5.29 -5.98 17.64
C GLU A 36 -4.16 -5.10 17.06
N VAL A 37 -4.50 -4.18 16.16
CA VAL A 37 -3.57 -3.25 15.53
C VAL A 37 -4.21 -1.88 15.42
N SER A 38 -3.64 -0.91 16.14
CA SER A 38 -4.16 0.46 16.18
C SER A 38 -3.65 1.36 15.05
N VAL A 39 -2.55 0.99 14.40
CA VAL A 39 -1.95 1.80 13.31
C VAL A 39 -1.35 0.88 12.25
N TYR A 40 -1.62 1.21 10.99
CA TYR A 40 -0.96 0.62 9.83
C TYR A 40 -0.20 1.69 9.05
N ASP A 41 1.08 1.45 8.76
CA ASP A 41 1.92 2.28 7.89
C ASP A 41 2.38 1.45 6.69
N PHE A 42 2.27 2.00 5.49
CA PHE A 42 2.81 1.40 4.27
C PHE A 42 3.12 2.46 3.22
N ARG A 43 3.93 2.05 2.23
CA ARG A 43 4.38 2.92 1.14
C ARG A 43 3.79 2.48 -0.19
N ILE A 44 3.24 3.44 -0.93
CA ILE A 44 2.83 3.25 -2.33
C ILE A 44 3.95 3.75 -3.24
N GLU A 45 4.37 2.92 -4.18
CA GLU A 45 5.22 3.30 -5.31
C GLU A 45 4.37 3.32 -6.59
N ALA A 46 4.44 4.41 -7.34
CA ALA A 46 3.91 4.52 -8.69
C ALA A 46 5.08 4.54 -9.67
N ARG A 47 5.17 3.52 -10.52
CA ARG A 47 6.26 3.35 -11.49
C ARG A 47 5.74 3.44 -12.92
N ASP A 48 6.33 4.29 -13.76
CA ASP A 48 5.98 4.38 -15.17
C ASP A 48 6.64 3.28 -16.02
N GLU A 49 6.30 3.24 -17.32
CA GLU A 49 6.85 2.29 -18.29
C GLU A 49 7.90 2.95 -19.20
N GLY A 50 8.47 4.07 -18.77
CA GLY A 50 9.50 4.80 -19.51
C GLY A 50 10.81 4.03 -19.65
N THR A 51 11.74 4.58 -20.42
CA THR A 51 13.11 4.06 -20.54
C THR A 51 14.11 5.24 -20.42
N PRO A 52 14.76 5.44 -19.27
CA PRO A 52 14.62 4.67 -18.03
C PRO A 52 13.24 4.92 -17.37
N PRO A 53 12.72 3.93 -16.61
CA PRO A 53 11.48 4.11 -15.86
C PRO A 53 11.69 5.06 -14.68
N LEU A 54 10.71 5.92 -14.42
CA LEU A 54 10.67 6.79 -13.25
C LEU A 54 9.68 6.24 -12.22
N SER A 55 9.97 6.50 -10.94
CA SER A 55 9.03 6.20 -9.87
C SER A 55 8.88 7.34 -8.88
N SER A 56 7.66 7.46 -8.33
CA SER A 56 7.31 8.34 -7.23
C SER A 56 6.69 7.52 -6.11
N HIS A 57 6.72 8.07 -4.88
CA HIS A 57 6.33 7.31 -3.72
C HIS A 57 5.53 8.17 -2.73
N CYS A 58 4.62 7.55 -1.99
CA CYS A 58 3.80 8.16 -0.95
C CYS A 58 3.73 7.25 0.27
N SER A 59 3.71 7.81 1.48
CA SER A 59 3.45 7.08 2.72
C SER A 59 1.98 7.19 3.09
N VAL A 60 1.42 6.12 3.62
CA VAL A 60 0.03 6.04 4.07
C VAL A 60 0.05 5.54 5.51
N GLU A 61 -0.57 6.30 6.40
CA GLU A 61 -0.82 5.93 7.78
C GLU A 61 -2.33 5.82 7.98
N LEU A 62 -2.78 4.73 8.60
CA LEU A 62 -4.18 4.44 8.90
C LEU A 62 -4.31 4.20 10.41
N GLU A 63 -5.18 4.98 11.05
CA GLU A 63 -5.53 4.93 12.47
C GLU A 63 -6.99 4.48 12.69
#